data_AF-A0A966PK64-F1
#
_entry.id   AF-A0A966PK64-F1
#
_cell.length_a   1.000
_cell.length_b   1.000
_cell.length_c   1.000
_cell.angle_alpha   90.00
_cell.angle_beta   90.00
_cell.angle_gamma   90.00
#
_symmetry.space_group_name_H-M   'P 1'
#
loop_
_entity.id
_entity.type
_entity.pdbx_description
1 polymer ?
#
loop_
_entity_poly.entity_id
_entity_poly.type
_entity_poly.pdbx_seq_one_letter_code
_entity_poly.pdbx_strand_id
1 'polypeptide(L)'
;MVLILGLVVGFLYSEEAADSTPPTFFVDDAYGTPVIPGDDGSITTTWFCGGTSAAGDSGSGLYSGEVILSNPTDVTSAGTITVLTAEGDPVRSTVSVEARSQTTVDVRSLVDATYASTVVELDSSFVAVEQRAIHPAGVAVAPCANATSDRWYFADGFTFDGSDFRLILSNPYRSAAIVNVSVATENGPRTPSNLQGFVIPARSIRVVNVACWCRAKPETTSWSNE
;
A
#
# COMPACT_ATOMS: atom_id res chain seq x y z
N MET A 1 -24.57 12.64 -75.71
CA MET A 1 -24.04 13.33 -74.52
C MET A 1 -24.92 12.94 -73.35
N VAL A 2 -24.48 11.98 -72.52
CA VAL A 2 -25.25 11.44 -71.38
C VAL A 2 -24.58 11.96 -70.11
N LEU A 3 -25.34 12.65 -69.27
CA LEU A 3 -24.92 13.16 -67.96
C LEU A 3 -25.34 12.15 -66.90
N ILE A 4 -24.37 11.54 -66.20
CA ILE A 4 -24.62 10.70 -65.03
C ILE A 4 -24.31 11.57 -63.80
N LEU A 5 -25.34 11.87 -63.01
CA LEU A 5 -25.21 12.51 -61.70
C LEU A 5 -24.89 11.42 -60.66
N GLY A 6 -23.71 11.47 -60.06
CA GLY A 6 -23.34 10.61 -58.93
C GLY A 6 -23.81 11.20 -57.60
N LEU A 7 -24.62 10.45 -56.86
CA LEU A 7 -25.04 10.77 -55.49
C LEU A 7 -24.03 10.15 -54.51
N VAL A 8 -23.34 10.96 -53.71
CA VAL A 8 -22.47 10.49 -52.62
C VAL A 8 -23.28 10.52 -51.32
N VAL A 9 -23.53 9.36 -50.73
CA VAL A 9 -24.15 9.23 -49.41
C VAL A 9 -23.01 9.09 -48.39
N GLY A 10 -22.78 10.14 -47.61
CA GLY A 10 -21.85 10.08 -46.48
C GLY A 10 -22.51 9.40 -45.28
N PHE A 11 -21.97 8.26 -44.84
CA PHE A 11 -22.29 7.68 -43.55
C PHE A 11 -21.49 8.40 -42.47
N LEU A 12 -22.19 9.11 -41.58
CA LEU A 12 -21.60 9.66 -40.35
C LEU A 12 -21.54 8.52 -39.32
N TYR A 13 -20.33 8.08 -39.00
CA TYR A 13 -20.09 7.27 -37.80
C TYR A 13 -20.12 8.20 -36.59
N SER A 14 -21.07 7.98 -35.69
CA SER A 14 -21.07 8.60 -34.37
C SER A 14 -20.16 7.77 -33.48
N GLU A 15 -18.97 8.29 -33.14
CA GLU A 15 -18.16 7.72 -32.07
C GLU A 15 -18.90 7.97 -30.75
N GLU A 16 -19.32 6.89 -30.09
CA GLU A 16 -19.94 6.95 -28.77
C GLU A 16 -18.86 7.41 -27.78
N ALA A 17 -18.97 8.66 -27.31
CA ALA A 17 -18.03 9.23 -26.37
C ALA A 17 -18.01 8.38 -25.10
N ALA A 18 -16.83 7.82 -24.77
CA ALA A 18 -16.62 7.11 -23.52
C ALA A 18 -17.01 8.03 -22.36
N ASP A 19 -17.95 7.56 -21.52
CA ASP A 19 -18.45 8.30 -20.37
C ASP A 19 -17.27 8.58 -19.40
N SER A 20 -16.76 9.80 -19.43
CA SER A 20 -15.63 10.21 -18.62
C SER A 20 -16.13 10.47 -17.21
N THR A 21 -15.96 9.50 -16.32
CA THR A 21 -16.24 9.73 -14.91
C THR A 21 -15.22 10.76 -14.38
N PRO A 22 -15.65 11.93 -13.92
CA PRO A 22 -14.71 12.96 -13.45
C PRO A 22 -13.94 12.44 -12.23
N PRO A 23 -12.63 12.72 -12.12
CA PRO A 23 -11.85 12.31 -10.96
C PRO A 23 -12.46 12.92 -9.69
N THR A 24 -12.87 12.05 -8.77
CA THR A 24 -13.33 12.45 -7.45
C THR A 24 -12.15 12.33 -6.49
N PHE A 25 -11.70 13.46 -5.97
CA PHE A 25 -10.69 13.48 -4.93
C PHE A 25 -11.35 13.12 -3.60
N PHE A 26 -10.68 12.28 -2.80
CA PHE A 26 -11.09 12.05 -1.42
C PHE A 26 -10.90 13.36 -0.65
N VAL A 27 -11.98 13.91 -0.12
CA VAL A 27 -11.93 15.08 0.77
C VAL A 27 -12.02 14.52 2.18
N ASP A 28 -10.87 14.50 2.87
CA ASP A 28 -10.83 14.25 4.31
C ASP A 28 -10.61 15.58 5.03
N ASP A 29 -11.46 15.88 6.01
CA ASP A 29 -11.33 17.05 6.88
C ASP A 29 -10.33 16.81 8.03
N ALA A 30 -9.75 15.61 8.12
CA ALA A 30 -8.73 15.27 9.10
C ALA A 30 -7.31 15.67 8.64
N TYR A 31 -6.59 16.36 9.53
CA TYR A 31 -5.20 16.81 9.32
C TYR A 31 -4.29 15.67 8.83
N GLY A 32 -3.42 15.98 7.86
CA GLY A 32 -2.56 15.07 7.08
C GLY A 32 -1.43 14.34 7.82
N THR A 33 -1.56 14.17 9.13
CA THR A 33 -0.79 13.21 9.91
C THR A 33 -1.81 12.48 10.76
N PRO A 34 -1.93 11.14 10.73
CA PRO A 34 -2.88 10.46 11.58
C PRO A 34 -2.50 10.76 13.02
N VAL A 35 -3.38 11.52 13.65
CA VAL A 35 -3.45 11.71 15.08
C VAL A 35 -4.72 11.00 15.46
N ILE A 36 -4.67 10.08 16.42
CA ILE A 36 -5.89 9.60 17.06
C ILE A 36 -6.42 10.79 17.85
N PRO A 37 -7.60 11.36 17.52
CA PRO A 37 -8.18 12.41 18.35
C PRO A 37 -8.34 11.82 19.75
N GLY A 38 -7.51 12.26 20.69
CA GLY A 38 -7.62 11.83 22.08
C GLY A 38 -8.91 12.41 22.63
N ASP A 39 -9.93 11.58 22.84
CA ASP A 39 -10.86 11.83 23.92
C ASP A 39 -10.15 11.49 25.25
N ASP A 40 -10.55 12.15 26.31
CA ASP A 40 -10.08 11.96 27.69
C ASP A 40 -10.35 10.54 28.25
N GLY A 41 -10.89 9.62 27.44
CA GLY A 41 -11.19 8.23 27.78
C GLY A 41 -10.27 7.18 27.13
N SER A 42 -9.55 7.50 26.05
CA SER A 42 -8.66 6.53 25.38
C SER A 42 -7.26 6.51 26.02
N ILE A 43 -7.04 5.49 26.86
CA ILE A 43 -5.76 5.23 27.54
C ILE A 43 -4.79 4.34 26.74
N THR A 44 -5.22 3.77 25.62
CA THR A 44 -4.39 2.86 24.79
C THR A 44 -4.68 3.04 23.31
N THR A 45 -3.66 2.88 22.46
CA THR A 45 -3.83 2.95 21.00
C THR A 45 -3.18 1.79 20.27
N THR A 46 -3.72 1.50 19.10
CA THR A 46 -3.19 0.47 18.19
C THR A 46 -2.93 1.09 16.83
N TRP A 47 -1.73 0.88 16.32
CA TRP A 47 -1.27 1.35 15.02
C TRP A 47 -0.93 0.16 14.13
N PHE A 48 -1.37 0.23 12.87
CA PHE A 48 -1.17 -0.77 11.83
C PHE A 48 -0.28 -0.17 10.75
N CYS A 49 0.99 -0.57 10.74
CA CYS A 49 1.92 -0.19 9.68
C CYS A 49 1.79 -1.21 8.54
N GLY A 50 1.43 -0.74 7.35
CA GLY A 50 1.08 -1.60 6.21
C GLY A 50 2.19 -2.56 5.77
N GLY A 51 3.44 -2.19 6.02
CA GLY A 51 4.61 -3.04 5.87
C GLY A 51 5.71 -2.36 5.08
N THR A 52 6.93 -2.86 5.31
CA THR A 52 8.16 -2.37 4.69
C THR A 52 9.10 -3.55 4.44
N SER A 53 10.26 -3.28 3.84
CA SER A 53 11.32 -4.29 3.72
C SER A 53 11.80 -4.68 5.10
N ALA A 54 11.87 -5.98 5.36
CA ALA A 54 12.49 -6.57 6.55
C ALA A 54 13.83 -7.26 6.20
N ALA A 55 14.31 -7.06 4.98
CA ALA A 55 15.58 -7.56 4.50
C ALA A 55 16.47 -6.44 3.95
N GLY A 56 17.74 -6.75 3.77
CA GLY A 56 18.71 -5.87 3.10
C GLY A 56 19.19 -4.73 3.97
N ASP A 57 20.39 -4.24 3.68
CA ASP A 57 20.89 -3.00 4.24
C ASP A 57 20.67 -1.86 3.25
N SER A 58 20.29 -0.67 3.72
CA SER A 58 20.08 0.46 2.82
C SER A 58 21.35 0.77 2.01
N GLY A 59 22.54 0.60 2.58
CA GLY A 59 23.81 0.78 1.87
C GLY A 59 24.07 -0.19 0.71
N SER A 60 23.30 -1.29 0.61
CA SER A 60 23.45 -2.31 -0.43
C SER A 60 22.63 -2.05 -1.70
N GLY A 61 21.85 -0.96 -1.75
CA GLY A 61 20.89 -0.71 -2.84
C GLY A 61 19.59 -1.52 -2.70
N LEU A 62 19.37 -2.13 -1.54
CA LEU A 62 18.09 -2.72 -1.14
C LEU A 62 17.36 -1.74 -0.21
N TYR A 63 16.05 -1.87 -0.09
CA TYR A 63 15.28 -1.12 0.89
C TYR A 63 15.50 -1.70 2.28
N SER A 64 15.67 -0.85 3.30
CA SER A 64 15.54 -1.22 4.71
C SER A 64 14.30 -0.56 5.32
N GLY A 65 13.74 -1.16 6.37
CA GLY A 65 12.48 -0.75 6.95
C GLY A 65 12.56 -0.40 8.43
N GLU A 66 11.96 0.73 8.79
CA GLU A 66 11.91 1.21 10.18
C GLU A 66 10.48 1.57 10.60
N VAL A 67 10.21 1.46 11.89
CA VAL A 67 9.01 2.01 12.56
C VAL A 67 9.46 3.06 13.57
N ILE A 68 8.84 4.23 13.56
CA ILE A 68 9.21 5.38 14.37
C ILE A 68 8.04 5.73 15.26
N LEU A 69 8.29 5.76 16.57
CA LEU A 69 7.33 6.17 17.59
C LEU A 69 7.74 7.55 18.07
N SER A 70 6.85 8.54 17.94
CA SER A 70 7.09 9.91 18.36
C SER A 70 6.22 10.26 19.56
N ASN A 71 6.84 10.50 20.72
CA ASN A 71 6.15 10.86 21.95
C ASN A 71 6.28 12.35 22.23
N PRO A 72 5.22 13.15 21.97
CA PRO A 72 5.24 14.57 22.25
C PRO A 72 4.94 14.89 23.72
N THR A 73 4.67 13.91 24.59
CA THR A 73 4.24 14.15 25.97
C THR A 73 5.41 14.25 26.94
N ASP A 74 5.14 14.68 28.18
CA ASP A 74 6.12 14.71 29.27
C ASP A 74 6.19 13.39 30.06
N VAL A 75 5.55 12.32 29.57
CA VAL A 75 5.49 11.01 30.22
C VAL A 75 5.97 9.94 29.25
N THR A 76 6.86 9.05 29.70
CA THR A 76 7.29 7.88 28.93
C THR A 76 6.10 6.97 28.64
N SER A 77 5.97 6.51 27.40
CA SER A 77 4.95 5.55 26.98
C SER A 77 5.60 4.21 26.67
N ALA A 78 4.93 3.12 27.03
CA ALA A 78 5.35 1.76 26.79
C ALA A 78 4.32 1.00 25.96
N GLY A 79 4.77 -0.09 25.34
CA GLY A 79 3.91 -0.87 24.47
C GLY A 79 4.53 -2.15 23.96
N THR A 80 3.86 -2.73 22.98
CA THR A 80 4.30 -3.93 22.27
C THR A 80 4.27 -3.67 20.76
N ILE A 81 5.32 -4.12 20.08
CA ILE A 81 5.37 -4.24 18.63
C ILE A 81 5.21 -5.72 18.29
N THR A 82 4.18 -6.04 17.51
CA THR A 82 3.98 -7.36 16.93
C THR A 82 4.33 -7.29 15.44
N VAL A 83 5.31 -8.08 15.01
CA VAL A 83 5.75 -8.17 13.61
C VAL A 83 5.07 -9.35 12.93
N LEU A 84 4.49 -9.10 11.76
CA LEU A 84 3.84 -10.12 10.93
C LEU A 84 4.66 -10.33 9.65
N THR A 85 4.92 -11.60 9.34
CA THR A 85 5.65 -12.05 8.16
C THR A 85 4.75 -12.91 7.28
N ALA A 86 5.23 -13.30 6.09
CA ALA A 86 4.45 -14.15 5.18
C ALA A 86 4.31 -15.59 5.71
N GLU A 87 5.31 -16.01 6.50
CA GLU A 87 5.49 -17.33 7.08
C GLU A 87 5.90 -17.20 8.55
N GLY A 88 5.56 -18.21 9.35
CA GLY A 88 5.85 -18.23 10.79
C GLY A 88 4.78 -17.55 11.64
N ASP A 89 4.94 -17.71 12.96
CA ASP A 89 4.09 -17.04 13.94
C ASP A 89 4.55 -15.60 14.16
N PRO A 90 3.63 -14.67 14.53
CA PRO A 90 3.98 -13.31 14.85
C PRO A 90 5.03 -13.20 15.97
N VAL A 91 6.03 -12.37 15.73
CA VAL A 91 7.07 -12.05 16.74
C VAL A 91 6.63 -10.83 17.53
N ARG A 92 6.77 -10.89 18.87
CA ARG A 92 6.41 -9.79 19.76
C ARG A 92 7.64 -9.26 20.47
N SER A 93 7.78 -7.94 20.52
CA SER A 93 8.81 -7.24 21.30
C SER A 93 8.18 -6.10 22.08
N THR A 94 8.70 -5.85 23.28
CA THR A 94 8.36 -4.63 24.04
C THR A 94 9.00 -3.42 23.39
N VAL A 95 8.36 -2.26 23.52
CA VAL A 95 8.92 -0.96 23.12
C VAL A 95 8.61 0.08 24.20
N SER A 96 9.53 1.03 24.37
CA SER A 96 9.31 2.25 25.16
C SER A 96 9.76 3.47 24.37
N VAL A 97 9.04 4.57 24.56
CA VAL A 97 9.38 5.87 23.98
C VAL A 97 9.36 6.91 25.10
N GLU A 98 10.54 7.45 25.40
CA GLU A 98 10.71 8.41 26.49
C GLU A 98 9.92 9.70 26.24
N ALA A 99 9.67 10.45 27.32
CA ALA A 99 9.09 11.79 27.25
C ALA A 99 9.84 12.68 26.24
N ARG A 100 9.10 13.44 25.42
CA ARG A 100 9.62 14.39 24.42
C ARG A 100 10.69 13.79 23.50
N SER A 101 10.51 12.53 23.09
CA SER A 101 11.51 11.80 22.32
C SER A 101 10.91 11.03 21.14
N GLN A 102 11.81 10.46 20.34
CA GLN A 102 11.47 9.48 19.31
C GLN A 102 12.25 8.19 19.56
N THR A 103 11.61 7.06 19.31
CA THR A 103 12.24 5.74 19.29
C THR A 103 12.11 5.16 17.88
N THR A 104 13.23 4.76 17.30
CA THR A 104 13.28 4.08 16.00
C THR A 104 13.50 2.59 16.22
N VAL A 105 12.71 1.77 15.53
CA VAL A 105 12.78 0.32 15.57
C VAL A 105 13.09 -0.18 14.16
N ASP A 106 14.28 -0.77 14.00
CA ASP A 106 14.67 -1.47 12.76
C ASP A 106 13.92 -2.80 12.70
N VAL A 107 13.08 -2.97 11.67
CA VAL A 107 12.24 -4.17 11.51
C VAL A 107 13.09 -5.42 11.34
N ARG A 108 14.28 -5.30 10.73
CA ARG A 108 15.22 -6.42 10.49
C ARG A 108 15.82 -6.97 11.78
N SER A 109 15.85 -6.15 12.84
CA SER A 109 16.34 -6.60 14.14
C SER A 109 15.36 -7.55 14.85
N LEU A 110 14.11 -7.60 14.39
CA LEU A 110 13.04 -8.37 15.03
C LEU A 110 12.72 -9.68 14.30
N VAL A 111 12.95 -9.75 12.99
CA VAL A 111 12.59 -10.89 12.15
C VAL A 111 13.60 -11.13 11.03
N ASP A 112 13.72 -12.38 10.60
CA ASP A 112 14.43 -12.77 9.37
C ASP A 112 13.38 -13.04 8.27
N ALA A 113 13.09 -12.03 7.46
CA ALA A 113 12.10 -12.09 6.38
C ALA A 113 12.36 -11.01 5.32
N THR A 114 11.88 -11.20 4.09
CA THR A 114 12.01 -10.17 3.05
C THR A 114 11.16 -8.93 3.32
N TYR A 115 9.94 -9.14 3.80
CA TYR A 115 8.97 -8.10 4.10
C TYR A 115 8.29 -8.41 5.41
N ALA A 116 7.91 -7.37 6.14
CA ALA A 116 7.09 -7.50 7.33
C ALA A 116 6.18 -6.30 7.50
N SER A 117 5.05 -6.52 8.18
CA SER A 117 4.19 -5.46 8.71
C SER A 117 4.28 -5.46 10.23
N THR A 118 3.83 -4.37 10.86
CA THR A 118 3.85 -4.24 12.31
C THR A 118 2.53 -3.74 12.86
N VAL A 119 2.12 -4.31 13.99
CA VAL A 119 1.04 -3.82 14.85
C VAL A 119 1.69 -3.28 16.11
N VAL A 120 1.48 -2.00 16.41
CA VAL A 120 2.05 -1.32 17.58
C VAL A 120 0.93 -0.98 18.55
N GLU A 121 0.97 -1.54 19.74
CA GLU A 121 0.01 -1.30 20.82
C GLU A 121 0.70 -0.49 21.92
N LEU A 122 0.17 0.68 22.25
CA LEU A 122 0.77 1.62 23.21
C LEU A 122 -0.21 1.98 24.32
N ASP A 123 0.34 2.29 25.49
CA ASP A 123 -0.38 2.81 26.66
C ASP A 123 -0.61 4.33 26.63
N SER A 124 -0.61 4.92 25.43
CA SER A 124 -0.81 6.34 25.20
C SER A 124 -1.57 6.59 23.91
N SER A 125 -2.44 7.59 23.91
CA SER A 125 -3.14 8.08 22.72
C SER A 125 -2.44 9.23 22.00
N PHE A 126 -1.36 9.75 22.57
CA PHE A 126 -0.63 10.90 22.03
C PHE A 126 0.63 10.52 21.25
N VAL A 127 1.04 9.25 21.29
CA VAL A 127 2.20 8.77 20.53
C VAL A 127 1.78 8.51 19.09
N ALA A 128 2.45 9.19 18.16
CA ALA A 128 2.27 8.96 16.72
C ALA A 128 3.23 7.86 16.24
N VAL A 129 2.78 7.05 15.28
CA VAL A 129 3.58 5.95 14.70
C VAL A 129 3.66 6.10 13.19
N GLU A 130 4.88 6.05 12.67
CA GLU A 130 5.18 6.11 11.25
C GLU A 130 6.05 4.92 10.82
N GLN A 131 5.99 4.56 9.53
CA GLN A 131 6.89 3.60 8.92
C GLN A 131 7.76 4.30 7.87
N ARG A 132 8.99 3.81 7.71
CA ARG A 132 9.93 4.28 6.68
C ARG A 132 10.41 3.12 5.81
N ALA A 133 10.57 3.43 4.53
CA ALA A 133 11.33 2.63 3.59
C ALA A 133 12.54 3.45 3.14
N ILE A 134 13.73 2.96 3.46
CA ILE A 134 15.00 3.68 3.32
C ILE A 134 15.82 3.05 2.22
N HIS A 135 16.28 3.86 1.28
CA HIS A 135 17.13 3.48 0.16
C HIS A 135 18.15 4.62 -0.11
N PRO A 136 19.32 4.37 -0.72
CA PRO A 136 20.30 5.43 -1.01
C PRO A 136 19.76 6.55 -1.92
N ALA A 137 18.75 6.24 -2.74
CA ALA A 137 18.08 7.22 -3.59
C ALA A 137 17.05 8.09 -2.84
N GLY A 138 16.70 7.76 -1.59
CA GLY A 138 15.73 8.52 -0.80
C GLY A 138 15.01 7.69 0.26
N VAL A 139 14.21 8.39 1.07
CA VAL A 139 13.38 7.80 2.12
C VAL A 139 11.92 8.09 1.83
N ALA A 140 11.11 7.04 1.80
CA ALA A 140 9.65 7.17 1.82
C ALA A 140 9.16 7.04 3.26
N VAL A 141 8.28 7.95 3.68
CA VAL A 141 7.66 7.95 5.00
C VAL A 141 6.15 7.87 4.80
N ALA A 142 5.50 6.97 5.54
CA ALA A 142 4.06 6.91 5.58
C ALA A 142 3.64 6.73 7.04
N PRO A 143 2.61 7.44 7.50
CA PRO A 143 2.16 7.22 8.85
C PRO A 143 1.35 5.92 8.93
N CYS A 144 1.38 5.26 10.08
CA CYS A 144 0.65 4.01 10.28
C CYS A 144 -0.84 4.31 10.49
N ALA A 145 -1.71 3.37 10.12
CA ALA A 145 -3.15 3.55 10.29
C ALA A 145 -3.56 3.25 11.73
N ASN A 146 -4.54 3.97 12.28
CA ASN A 146 -5.10 3.70 13.61
C ASN A 146 -6.36 2.79 13.57
N ALA A 147 -6.79 2.42 12.38
CA ALA A 147 -7.88 1.49 12.13
C ALA A 147 -7.59 0.68 10.85
N THR A 148 -8.11 -0.55 10.78
CA THR A 148 -8.10 -1.30 9.53
C THR A 148 -9.28 -0.89 8.66
N SER A 149 -9.14 -0.98 7.34
CA SER A 149 -10.21 -0.73 6.37
C SER A 149 -10.50 -1.98 5.54
N ASP A 150 -11.75 -2.12 5.10
CA ASP A 150 -12.18 -3.12 4.11
C ASP A 150 -11.86 -2.68 2.66
N ARG A 151 -11.45 -1.42 2.47
CA ARG A 151 -11.11 -0.83 1.18
C ARG A 151 -9.87 0.06 1.27
N TRP A 152 -8.97 -0.12 0.30
CA TRP A 152 -7.75 0.68 0.15
C TRP A 152 -7.58 1.06 -1.31
N TYR A 153 -7.12 2.29 -1.54
CA TYR A 153 -6.83 2.82 -2.88
C TYR A 153 -5.40 3.33 -2.91
N PHE A 154 -4.66 2.94 -3.96
CA PHE A 154 -3.29 3.37 -4.21
C PHE A 154 -3.29 4.10 -5.54
N ALA A 155 -3.24 5.43 -5.49
CA ALA A 155 -3.44 6.30 -6.65
C ALA A 155 -2.22 6.38 -7.58
N ASP A 156 -1.03 6.04 -7.06
CA ASP A 156 0.21 6.12 -7.81
C ASP A 156 0.98 4.80 -7.74
N GLY A 157 1.64 4.47 -8.84
CA GLY A 157 2.31 3.22 -9.06
C GLY A 157 3.12 3.24 -10.36
N PHE A 158 4.43 3.06 -10.25
CA PHE A 158 5.34 3.06 -11.40
C PHE A 158 5.77 1.63 -11.75
N THR A 159 5.50 1.20 -12.98
CA THR A 159 5.79 -0.18 -13.45
C THR A 159 6.57 -0.22 -14.77
N PHE A 160 7.04 0.95 -15.22
CA PHE A 160 7.81 1.11 -16.45
C PHE A 160 9.29 0.70 -16.24
N ASP A 161 9.97 0.38 -17.34
CA ASP A 161 11.39 0.01 -17.39
C ASP A 161 11.82 -1.09 -16.41
N GLY A 162 11.01 -2.15 -16.31
CA GLY A 162 11.32 -3.28 -15.44
C GLY A 162 11.04 -3.05 -13.96
N SER A 163 10.53 -1.87 -13.58
CA SER A 163 10.17 -1.57 -12.18
C SER A 163 9.08 -2.53 -11.68
N ASP A 164 9.32 -3.07 -10.48
CA ASP A 164 8.33 -3.82 -9.73
C ASP A 164 7.37 -2.87 -9.01
N PHE A 165 6.11 -3.29 -8.88
CA PHE A 165 5.16 -2.63 -8.00
C PHE A 165 4.55 -3.69 -7.10
N ARG A 166 4.98 -3.71 -5.84
CA ARG A 166 4.57 -4.72 -4.86
C ARG A 166 3.61 -4.11 -3.84
N LEU A 167 2.48 -4.78 -3.63
CA LEU A 167 1.55 -4.50 -2.55
C LEU A 167 1.83 -5.46 -1.39
N ILE A 168 2.09 -4.92 -0.20
CA ILE A 168 2.16 -5.70 1.04
C ILE A 168 0.78 -5.61 1.69
N LEU A 169 0.09 -6.75 1.75
CA LEU A 169 -1.25 -6.88 2.31
C LEU A 169 -1.15 -7.52 3.68
N SER A 170 -1.43 -6.75 4.72
CA SER A 170 -1.31 -7.16 6.12
C SER A 170 -2.66 -7.56 6.70
N ASN A 171 -2.73 -8.73 7.33
CA ASN A 171 -3.89 -9.17 8.10
C ASN A 171 -3.49 -9.38 9.57
N PRO A 172 -3.80 -8.44 10.47
CA PRO A 172 -3.48 -8.58 11.90
C PRO A 172 -4.44 -9.49 12.67
N TYR A 173 -5.53 -9.94 12.04
CA TYR A 173 -6.62 -10.65 12.71
C TYR A 173 -6.39 -12.16 12.81
N ARG A 174 -7.14 -12.80 13.71
CA ARG A 174 -7.05 -14.26 13.98
C ARG A 174 -7.75 -15.14 12.95
N SER A 175 -8.48 -14.54 12.01
CA SER A 175 -9.11 -15.23 10.88
C SER A 175 -8.45 -14.77 9.58
N ALA A 176 -8.50 -15.62 8.56
CA ALA A 176 -8.07 -15.22 7.23
C ALA A 176 -8.93 -14.08 6.68
N ALA A 177 -8.29 -13.15 5.97
CA ALA A 177 -8.95 -12.12 5.18
C ALA A 177 -9.00 -12.58 3.72
N ILE A 178 -10.08 -12.24 3.03
CA ILE A 178 -10.28 -12.54 1.61
C ILE A 178 -10.43 -11.21 0.89
N VAL A 179 -9.56 -10.97 -0.09
CA VAL A 179 -9.50 -9.68 -0.80
C VAL A 179 -9.65 -9.87 -2.30
N ASN A 180 -10.17 -8.84 -2.95
CA ASN A 180 -10.15 -8.70 -4.40
C ASN A 180 -9.23 -7.54 -4.77
N VAL A 181 -8.31 -7.76 -5.70
CA VAL A 181 -7.44 -6.69 -6.21
C VAL A 181 -7.84 -6.35 -7.64
N SER A 182 -8.06 -5.06 -7.88
CA SER A 182 -8.25 -4.49 -9.22
C SER A 182 -7.19 -3.43 -9.48
N VAL A 183 -6.74 -3.35 -10.72
CA VAL A 183 -5.74 -2.38 -11.17
C VAL A 183 -6.38 -1.44 -12.17
N ALA A 184 -6.35 -0.14 -11.91
CA ALA A 184 -6.72 0.86 -12.90
C ALA A 184 -5.57 1.04 -13.90
N THR A 185 -5.88 1.01 -15.21
CA THR A 185 -4.92 1.28 -16.28
C THR A 185 -5.51 2.29 -17.26
N GLU A 186 -4.68 2.86 -18.13
CA GLU A 186 -5.14 3.76 -19.21
C GLU A 186 -6.20 3.11 -20.10
N ASN A 187 -6.14 1.78 -20.29
CA ASN A 187 -7.10 1.01 -21.06
C ASN A 187 -8.31 0.51 -20.23
N GLY A 188 -8.52 1.09 -19.05
CA GLY A 188 -9.58 0.71 -18.12
C GLY A 188 -9.14 -0.24 -16.99
N PRO A 189 -10.06 -0.64 -16.11
CA PRO A 189 -9.76 -1.50 -14.96
C PRO A 189 -9.47 -2.94 -15.37
N ARG A 190 -8.56 -3.59 -14.65
CA ARG A 190 -8.22 -5.01 -14.79
C ARG A 190 -8.47 -5.74 -13.48
N THR A 191 -9.05 -6.93 -13.57
CA THR A 191 -9.37 -7.80 -12.43
C THR A 191 -8.72 -9.18 -12.62
N PRO A 192 -7.44 -9.33 -12.27
CA PRO A 192 -6.74 -10.61 -12.42
C PRO A 192 -7.46 -11.70 -11.65
N SER A 193 -7.79 -12.82 -12.33
CA SER A 193 -8.57 -13.92 -11.74
C SER A 193 -7.86 -14.55 -10.54
N ASN A 194 -6.53 -14.60 -10.57
CA ASN A 194 -5.70 -15.09 -9.45
C ASN A 194 -5.66 -14.14 -8.25
N LEU A 195 -6.21 -12.93 -8.36
CA LEU A 195 -6.35 -11.96 -7.27
C LEU A 195 -7.81 -11.71 -6.88
N GLN A 196 -8.75 -12.53 -7.38
CA GLN A 196 -10.12 -12.54 -6.90
C GLN A 196 -10.28 -13.64 -5.84
N GLY A 197 -10.81 -13.29 -4.67
CA GLY A 197 -10.87 -14.20 -3.53
C GLY A 197 -9.49 -14.53 -2.95
N PHE A 198 -8.51 -13.63 -3.11
CA PHE A 198 -7.15 -13.86 -2.66
C PHE A 198 -7.08 -13.92 -1.13
N VAL A 199 -6.53 -15.01 -0.60
CA VAL A 199 -6.53 -15.28 0.84
C VAL A 199 -5.26 -14.76 1.49
N ILE A 200 -5.43 -13.94 2.53
CA ILE A 200 -4.38 -13.52 3.44
C ILE A 200 -4.62 -14.26 4.77
N PRO A 201 -3.76 -15.22 5.16
CA PRO A 201 -3.96 -15.97 6.40
C PRO A 201 -4.03 -15.07 7.63
N ALA A 202 -4.54 -15.63 8.72
CA ALA A 202 -4.55 -14.97 10.01
C ALA A 202 -3.14 -14.53 10.42
N ARG A 203 -3.01 -13.31 10.95
CA ARG A 203 -1.77 -12.77 11.54
C ARG A 203 -0.56 -12.88 10.63
N SER A 204 -0.72 -12.54 9.36
CA SER A 204 0.32 -12.69 8.35
C SER A 204 0.28 -11.58 7.33
N ILE A 205 1.29 -11.52 6.47
CA ILE A 205 1.27 -10.72 5.25
C ILE A 205 1.17 -11.57 3.98
N ARG A 206 0.77 -10.94 2.89
CA ARG A 206 0.99 -11.40 1.52
C ARG A 206 1.59 -10.29 0.69
N VAL A 207 2.50 -10.65 -0.21
CA VAL A 207 3.13 -9.68 -1.12
C VAL A 207 2.72 -10.02 -2.54
N VAL A 208 2.12 -9.06 -3.23
CA VAL A 208 1.62 -9.22 -4.60
C VAL A 208 2.33 -8.23 -5.50
N ASN A 209 3.06 -8.71 -6.51
CA ASN A 209 3.63 -7.85 -7.55
C ASN A 209 2.57 -7.57 -8.61
N VAL A 210 2.07 -6.35 -8.67
CA VAL A 210 1.02 -5.93 -9.61
C VAL A 210 1.54 -5.42 -10.95
N ALA A 211 2.86 -5.32 -11.13
CA ALA A 211 3.47 -4.77 -12.34
C ALA A 211 3.07 -5.52 -13.62
N CYS A 212 2.90 -6.85 -13.54
CA CYS A 212 2.51 -7.67 -14.69
C CYS A 212 1.09 -7.36 -15.19
N TRP A 213 0.22 -6.77 -14.36
CA TRP A 213 -1.14 -6.37 -14.74
C TRP A 213 -1.26 -4.88 -15.05
N CYS A 214 -0.32 -4.03 -14.65
CA CYS A 214 -0.30 -2.62 -15.05
C CYS A 214 0.18 -2.44 -16.49
N ARG A 215 1.12 -3.27 -16.97
CA ARG A 215 1.70 -3.15 -18.31
C ARG A 215 0.63 -3.33 -19.39
N ALA A 216 0.57 -2.43 -20.37
CA ALA A 216 -0.15 -2.71 -21.61
C ALA A 216 0.39 -4.02 -22.20
N LYS A 217 -0.49 -4.86 -22.78
CA LYS A 217 0.04 -5.94 -23.64
C LYS A 217 0.94 -5.25 -24.67
N PRO A 218 2.15 -5.77 -24.96
CA PRO A 218 2.82 -5.32 -26.16
C PRO A 218 1.81 -5.54 -27.29
N GLU A 219 1.52 -4.48 -28.06
CA GLU A 219 0.90 -4.65 -29.35
C GLU A 219 1.80 -5.62 -30.10
N THR A 220 1.40 -6.88 -30.17
CA THR A 220 1.95 -7.81 -31.15
C THR A 220 1.59 -7.22 -32.49
N THR A 221 2.48 -6.38 -33.02
CA THR A 221 2.63 -6.15 -34.44
C THR A 221 3.11 -7.47 -35.04
N SER A 222 2.21 -8.44 -35.16
CA SER A 222 2.40 -9.54 -36.10
C SER A 222 1.98 -9.02 -37.48
N TRP A 223 2.89 -8.30 -38.13
CA TRP A 223 2.93 -8.31 -39.58
C TRP A 223 3.87 -9.43 -39.99
N SER A 224 3.30 -10.48 -40.58
CA SER A 224 4.00 -11.27 -41.59
C SER A 224 2.94 -11.74 -42.60
N ASN A 225 2.85 -10.99 -43.69
CA ASN A 225 2.40 -11.53 -44.95
C ASN A 225 3.52 -12.43 -45.47
N GLU A 226 3.25 -13.72 -45.64
CA GLU A 226 3.64 -14.54 -46.79
C GLU A 226 2.58 -15.62 -46.99
#